data_AF-A0A6N9TTV3-F1
#
_entry.id   AF-A0A6N9TTV3-F1
#
_cell.length_a   1.000
_cell.length_b   1.000
_cell.length_c   1.000
_cell.angle_alpha   90.00
_cell.angle_beta   90.00
_cell.angle_gamma   90.00
#
_symmetry.space_group_name_H-M   'P 1'
#
loop_
_entity.id
_entity.type
_entity.pdbx_description
1 polymer ?
#
loop_
_entity_poly.entity_id
_entity_poly.type
_entity_poly.pdbx_seq_one_letter_code
_entity_poly.pdbx_strand_id
1 'polypeptide(L)'
;LPAAGRGELVEAVQTVLAQGEPYGRGRAVARAMERVLVGTRAGCPTPRSPRSGLGPAVEAELAALGLPGPSGPGPGSARDLRLDPLRSGLDRRRELLLRRLAVCGVPYAEAKEVVGAGGADALTSRWEVRWTPATAAMLTAAGVRGVTAAQAAEGVLRERRHAEREEGGPTAAQTSKGLEQAARCGLSTLTDERLADTAAVLPDSATLPELLSALALLDRLRAGHVPGLEADGGRSRRAAAVAESLTAAAVRQLDGLAGAEDPADA
;
A
#
# COMPACT_ATOMS: atom_id res chain seq x y z
N LEU A 1 25.61 43.84 -16.72
CA LEU A 1 24.47 43.82 -15.79
C LEU A 1 24.36 42.41 -15.21
N PRO A 2 24.08 42.25 -13.90
CA PRO A 2 23.81 40.92 -13.36
C PRO A 2 22.57 40.34 -14.04
N ALA A 3 22.62 39.05 -14.38
CA ALA A 3 21.49 38.35 -14.99
C ALA A 3 20.44 38.04 -13.91
N ALA A 4 19.16 38.08 -14.28
CA ALA A 4 18.07 37.78 -13.37
C ALA A 4 18.20 36.36 -12.80
N GLY A 5 17.96 36.24 -11.48
CA GLY A 5 17.95 34.94 -10.81
C GLY A 5 16.74 34.09 -11.21
N ARG A 6 16.78 32.78 -10.93
CA ARG A 6 15.65 31.87 -11.19
C ARG A 6 14.35 32.35 -10.54
N GLY A 7 14.43 32.85 -9.30
CA GLY A 7 13.28 33.37 -8.56
C GLY A 7 12.63 34.54 -9.27
N GLU A 8 13.44 35.53 -9.68
CA GLU A 8 13.00 36.72 -10.40
C GLU A 8 12.38 36.38 -11.76
N LEU A 9 12.95 35.40 -12.49
CA LEU A 9 12.39 34.91 -13.73
C LEU A 9 11.03 34.24 -13.52
N VAL A 10 10.90 33.42 -12.46
CA VAL A 10 9.64 32.74 -12.14
C VAL A 10 8.56 33.76 -11.77
N GLU A 11 8.90 34.73 -10.94
CA GLU A 11 8.01 35.80 -10.51
C GLU A 11 7.55 36.68 -11.68
N ALA A 12 8.47 37.08 -12.57
CA ALA A 12 8.14 37.87 -13.75
C ALA A 12 7.20 37.10 -14.69
N VAL A 13 7.47 35.82 -14.94
CA VAL A 13 6.62 34.99 -15.82
C VAL A 13 5.23 34.77 -15.21
N GLN A 14 5.14 34.53 -13.90
CA GLN A 14 3.85 34.41 -13.22
C GLN A 14 3.07 35.72 -13.27
N THR A 15 3.72 36.84 -12.97
CA THR A 15 3.09 38.17 -12.99
C THR A 15 2.56 38.54 -14.38
N VAL A 16 3.38 38.34 -15.43
CA VAL A 16 3.05 38.76 -16.80
C VAL A 16 2.12 37.77 -17.51
N LEU A 17 2.36 36.46 -17.37
CA LEU A 17 1.63 35.44 -18.13
C LEU A 17 0.48 34.78 -17.36
N ALA A 18 0.52 34.70 -16.02
CA ALA A 18 -0.60 34.15 -15.25
C ALA A 18 -1.65 35.21 -14.90
N GLN A 19 -1.26 36.50 -14.81
CA GLN A 19 -2.16 37.65 -14.60
C GLN A 19 -3.12 37.50 -13.40
N GLY A 20 -2.67 36.84 -12.33
CA GLY A 20 -3.49 36.63 -11.12
C GLY A 20 -4.51 35.49 -11.20
N GLU A 21 -4.50 34.66 -12.27
CA GLU A 21 -5.36 33.47 -12.38
C GLU A 21 -4.59 32.15 -12.13
N PRO A 22 -4.49 31.67 -10.88
CA PRO A 22 -3.65 30.52 -10.53
C PRO A 22 -4.16 29.18 -11.09
N TYR A 23 -5.48 28.97 -11.18
CA TYR A 23 -6.05 27.64 -11.47
C TYR A 23 -6.31 27.35 -12.96
N GLY A 24 -6.35 28.38 -13.81
CA GLY A 24 -6.54 28.24 -15.25
C GLY A 24 -5.22 28.46 -15.99
N ARG A 25 -5.01 29.70 -16.44
CA ARG A 25 -3.80 30.14 -17.16
C ARG A 25 -2.53 29.87 -16.35
N GLY A 26 -2.56 30.10 -15.04
CA GLY A 26 -1.44 29.82 -14.14
C GLY A 26 -0.96 28.37 -14.19
N ARG A 27 -1.86 27.37 -14.27
CA ARG A 27 -1.45 25.96 -14.41
C ARG A 27 -0.83 25.65 -15.76
N ALA A 28 -1.34 26.24 -16.84
CA ALA A 28 -0.75 26.07 -18.17
C ALA A 28 0.66 26.69 -18.24
N VAL A 29 0.82 27.90 -17.69
CA VAL A 29 2.10 28.60 -17.58
C VAL A 29 3.08 27.80 -16.70
N ALA A 30 2.65 27.31 -15.54
CA ALA A 30 3.49 26.48 -14.67
C ALA A 30 3.98 25.20 -15.38
N ARG A 31 3.11 24.49 -16.11
CA ARG A 31 3.49 23.29 -16.90
C ARG A 31 4.44 23.61 -18.05
N ALA A 32 4.35 24.80 -18.64
CA ALA A 32 5.26 25.24 -19.69
C ALA A 32 6.62 25.63 -19.09
N MET A 33 6.62 26.38 -17.99
CA MET A 33 7.82 26.76 -17.24
C MET A 33 8.57 25.54 -16.71
N GLU A 34 7.86 24.53 -16.18
CA GLU A 34 8.48 23.27 -15.76
C GLU A 34 9.26 22.63 -16.92
N ARG A 35 8.63 22.51 -18.10
CA ARG A 35 9.28 21.93 -19.28
C ARG A 35 10.50 22.73 -19.76
N VAL A 36 10.48 24.06 -19.67
CA VAL A 36 11.57 24.92 -20.15
C VAL A 36 12.70 25.03 -19.12
N LEU A 37 12.36 25.21 -17.85
CA LEU A 37 13.33 25.46 -16.77
C LEU A 37 13.95 24.17 -16.22
N VAL A 38 13.20 23.07 -16.21
CA VAL A 38 13.67 21.76 -15.73
C VAL A 38 14.11 20.86 -16.89
N GLY A 39 13.39 20.92 -18.02
CA GLY A 39 13.60 20.02 -19.15
C GLY A 39 12.94 18.66 -18.96
N THR A 40 13.08 17.78 -19.95
CA THR A 40 12.51 16.42 -19.95
C THR A 40 13.56 15.32 -19.90
N ARG A 41 14.85 15.68 -19.91
CA ARG A 41 15.96 14.73 -19.86
C ARG A 41 16.29 14.41 -18.41
N ALA A 42 16.19 13.13 -18.06
CA ALA A 42 16.75 12.62 -16.83
C ALA A 42 18.19 12.15 -17.07
N GLY A 43 19.09 12.44 -16.13
CA GLY A 43 20.40 11.77 -16.10
C GLY A 43 20.26 10.32 -15.66
N CYS A 44 21.27 9.51 -15.95
CA CYS A 44 21.40 8.16 -15.39
C CYS A 44 22.70 8.05 -14.59
N PRO A 45 22.72 7.31 -13.46
CA PRO A 45 23.96 6.95 -12.79
C PRO A 45 24.86 6.17 -13.75
N THR A 46 26.18 6.28 -13.55
CA THR A 46 27.12 5.49 -14.35
C THR A 46 26.87 3.99 -14.13
N PRO A 47 27.12 3.11 -15.11
CA PRO A 47 26.96 1.66 -14.93
C PRO A 47 27.78 1.07 -13.77
N ARG A 48 28.84 1.78 -13.35
CA ARG A 48 29.72 1.39 -12.23
C ARG A 48 29.22 1.87 -10.86
N SER A 49 28.16 2.67 -10.81
CA SER A 49 27.60 3.16 -9.56
C SER A 49 26.98 1.99 -8.78
N PRO A 50 27.30 1.82 -7.49
CA PRO A 50 26.72 0.74 -6.69
C PRO A 50 25.20 0.92 -6.62
N ARG A 51 24.46 -0.17 -6.80
CA ARG A 51 23.00 -0.21 -6.69
C ARG A 51 22.61 -1.10 -5.52
N SER A 52 21.62 -0.68 -4.73
CA SER A 52 21.01 -1.56 -3.72
C SER A 52 20.40 -2.77 -4.42
N GLY A 53 20.44 -3.96 -3.80
CA GLY A 53 19.96 -5.20 -4.43
C GLY A 53 18.47 -5.15 -4.81
N LEU A 54 17.66 -4.37 -4.08
CA LEU A 54 16.22 -4.24 -4.31
C LEU A 54 15.88 -3.63 -5.67
N GLY A 55 16.61 -2.59 -6.11
CA GLY A 55 16.31 -1.88 -7.36
C GLY A 55 16.34 -2.81 -8.58
N PRO A 56 17.48 -3.47 -8.87
CA PRO A 56 17.60 -4.46 -9.94
C PRO A 56 16.63 -5.64 -9.80
N ALA A 57 16.38 -6.12 -8.57
CA ALA A 57 15.43 -7.21 -8.34
C ALA A 57 14.01 -6.84 -8.75
N VAL A 58 13.54 -5.64 -8.36
CA VAL A 58 12.21 -5.13 -8.74
C VAL A 58 12.14 -4.86 -10.25
N GLU A 59 13.19 -4.29 -10.86
CA GLU A 59 13.23 -4.08 -12.31
C GLU A 59 13.07 -5.39 -13.09
N ALA A 60 13.77 -6.45 -12.66
CA ALA A 60 13.66 -7.78 -13.24
C ALA A 60 12.25 -8.38 -13.03
N GLU A 61 11.68 -8.23 -11.84
CA GLU A 61 10.33 -8.72 -11.52
C GLU A 61 9.25 -8.00 -12.35
N LEU A 62 9.35 -6.67 -12.49
CA LEU A 62 8.47 -5.87 -13.35
C LEU A 62 8.52 -6.32 -14.81
N ALA A 63 9.73 -6.57 -15.33
CA ALA A 63 9.92 -7.07 -16.69
C ALA A 63 9.27 -8.46 -16.87
N ALA A 64 9.51 -9.38 -15.93
CA ALA A 64 8.92 -10.73 -15.95
C ALA A 64 7.39 -10.72 -15.85
N LEU A 65 6.81 -9.70 -15.22
CA LEU A 65 5.35 -9.52 -15.08
C LEU A 65 4.73 -8.67 -16.20
N GLY A 66 5.53 -8.17 -17.14
CA GLY A 66 5.09 -7.31 -18.23
C GLY A 66 4.50 -5.99 -17.75
N LEU A 67 5.08 -5.44 -16.68
CA LEU A 67 4.69 -4.16 -16.06
C LEU A 67 5.63 -3.03 -16.52
N PRO A 68 5.20 -1.75 -16.50
CA PRO A 68 6.06 -0.62 -16.89
C PRO A 68 7.35 -0.57 -16.06
N GLY A 69 8.50 -0.61 -16.73
CA GLY A 69 9.83 -0.50 -16.11
C GLY A 69 10.60 0.73 -16.61
N PRO A 70 11.87 0.89 -16.19
CA PRO A 70 12.70 2.05 -16.53
C PRO A 70 12.93 2.24 -18.04
N SER A 71 12.90 1.16 -18.83
CA SER A 71 13.10 1.18 -20.29
C SER A 71 11.79 1.23 -21.10
N GLY A 72 10.65 1.48 -20.45
CA GLY A 72 9.34 1.51 -21.09
C GLY A 72 9.10 2.69 -22.05
N PRO A 73 8.00 2.67 -22.83
CA PRO A 73 7.65 3.74 -23.76
C PRO A 73 7.36 5.04 -23.00
N GLY A 74 8.36 5.93 -22.99
CA GLY A 74 8.32 7.27 -22.40
C GLY A 74 8.28 7.30 -20.87
N PRO A 75 8.93 8.28 -20.22
CA PRO A 75 8.83 8.45 -18.77
C PRO A 75 7.36 8.73 -18.37
N GLY A 76 6.86 7.97 -17.38
CA GLY A 76 5.58 8.27 -16.73
C GLY A 76 4.29 7.87 -17.46
N SER A 77 4.34 7.03 -18.51
CA SER A 77 3.11 6.48 -19.09
C SER A 77 2.37 5.61 -18.06
N ALA A 78 1.24 6.12 -17.58
CA ALA A 78 0.39 5.40 -16.65
C ALA A 78 -0.32 4.26 -17.38
N ARG A 79 -0.44 3.12 -16.71
CA ARG A 79 -1.20 1.97 -17.20
C ARG A 79 -2.22 1.56 -16.16
N ASP A 80 -3.47 1.50 -16.59
CA ASP A 80 -4.55 0.92 -15.82
C ASP A 80 -4.50 -0.61 -15.92
N LEU A 81 -4.63 -1.27 -14.77
CA LEU A 81 -4.68 -2.72 -14.63
C LEU A 81 -5.96 -3.09 -13.90
N ARG A 82 -6.65 -4.11 -14.42
CA ARG A 82 -7.66 -4.86 -13.70
C ARG A 82 -7.14 -6.27 -13.51
N LEU A 83 -7.06 -6.70 -12.26
CA LEU A 83 -6.44 -7.98 -11.89
C LEU A 83 -7.50 -8.91 -11.30
N ASP A 84 -7.44 -10.19 -11.66
CA ASP A 84 -8.22 -11.26 -11.02
C ASP A 84 -7.25 -12.26 -10.36
N PRO A 85 -6.69 -11.90 -9.19
CA PRO A 85 -5.58 -12.63 -8.59
C PRO A 85 -5.97 -13.99 -8.01
N LEU A 86 -7.26 -14.26 -7.81
CA LEU A 86 -7.74 -15.57 -7.38
C LEU A 86 -7.87 -16.56 -8.56
N ARG A 87 -8.03 -16.06 -9.79
CA ARG A 87 -8.19 -16.89 -10.99
C ARG A 87 -6.95 -16.94 -11.88
N SER A 88 -6.09 -15.91 -11.84
CA SER A 88 -4.90 -15.79 -12.71
C SER A 88 -3.62 -15.78 -11.90
N GLY A 89 -2.74 -16.77 -12.13
CA GLY A 89 -1.43 -16.83 -11.47
C GLY A 89 -0.48 -15.68 -11.83
N LEU A 90 -0.63 -15.09 -13.02
CA LEU A 90 0.09 -13.87 -13.40
C LEU A 90 -0.43 -12.66 -12.63
N ASP A 91 -1.75 -12.50 -12.53
CA ASP A 91 -2.35 -11.39 -11.81
C ASP A 91 -2.13 -11.49 -10.31
N ARG A 92 -2.07 -12.70 -9.77
CA ARG A 92 -1.62 -12.96 -8.39
C ARG A 92 -0.22 -12.41 -8.14
N ARG A 93 0.74 -12.72 -9.02
CA ARG A 93 2.12 -12.22 -8.89
C ARG A 93 2.20 -10.70 -9.03
N ARG A 94 1.41 -10.12 -9.96
CA ARG A 94 1.28 -8.66 -10.09
C ARG A 94 0.72 -8.04 -8.80
N GLU A 95 -0.43 -8.50 -8.33
CA GLU A 95 -1.06 -8.01 -7.09
C GLU A 95 -0.08 -8.03 -5.91
N LEU A 96 0.64 -9.14 -5.73
CA LEU A 96 1.65 -9.28 -4.66
C LEU A 96 2.76 -8.23 -4.77
N LEU A 97 3.35 -8.04 -5.96
CA LEU A 97 4.39 -7.04 -6.16
C LEU A 97 3.86 -5.62 -5.87
N LEU A 98 2.66 -5.28 -6.40
CA LEU A 98 2.07 -3.95 -6.20
C LEU A 98 1.79 -3.67 -4.72
N ARG A 99 1.25 -4.65 -3.97
CA ARG A 99 1.02 -4.53 -2.53
C ARG A 99 2.31 -4.33 -1.74
N ARG A 100 3.36 -5.10 -2.07
CA ARG A 100 4.68 -5.00 -1.41
C ARG A 100 5.33 -3.65 -1.65
N LEU A 101 5.30 -3.16 -2.90
CA LEU A 101 5.82 -1.83 -3.23
C LEU A 101 5.05 -0.71 -2.52
N ALA A 102 3.71 -0.82 -2.44
CA ALA A 102 2.88 0.13 -1.70
C ALA A 102 3.20 0.15 -0.20
N VAL A 103 3.37 -1.03 0.42
CA VAL A 103 3.80 -1.12 1.84
C VAL A 103 5.16 -0.46 2.07
N CYS A 104 6.09 -0.64 1.13
CA CYS A 104 7.41 -0.02 1.14
C CYS A 104 7.37 1.51 0.88
N GLY A 105 6.21 2.09 0.58
CA GLY A 105 6.09 3.51 0.23
C GLY A 105 6.70 3.86 -1.12
N VAL A 106 6.86 2.88 -2.02
CA VAL A 106 7.41 3.11 -3.36
C VAL A 106 6.27 3.60 -4.26
N PRO A 107 6.35 4.83 -4.84
CA PRO A 107 5.29 5.42 -5.65
C PRO A 107 5.33 4.84 -7.07
N TYR A 108 5.00 3.56 -7.18
CA TYR A 108 4.90 2.84 -8.45
C TYR A 108 3.45 2.58 -8.85
N ALA A 109 2.60 2.31 -7.86
CA ALA A 109 1.26 1.83 -8.07
C ALA A 109 0.28 2.49 -7.09
N GLU A 110 -0.88 2.85 -7.61
CA GLU A 110 -1.98 3.40 -6.86
C GLU A 110 -3.18 2.47 -7.00
N ALA A 111 -3.69 1.96 -5.87
CA ALA A 111 -4.91 1.17 -5.86
C ALA A 111 -6.10 2.09 -6.14
N LYS A 112 -6.95 1.71 -7.09
CA LYS A 112 -8.21 2.41 -7.38
C LYS A 112 -9.36 1.65 -6.73
N GLU A 113 -10.36 2.36 -6.24
CA GLU A 113 -11.52 1.73 -5.63
C GLU A 113 -12.27 0.86 -6.64
N VAL A 114 -12.68 -0.31 -6.18
CA VAL A 114 -13.56 -1.23 -6.90
C VAL A 114 -14.67 -1.62 -5.94
N VAL A 115 -15.90 -1.24 -6.28
CA VAL A 115 -17.07 -1.65 -5.52
C VAL A 115 -17.51 -3.00 -6.09
N GLY A 116 -17.61 -4.02 -5.23
CA GLY A 116 -18.19 -5.30 -5.63
C GLY A 116 -19.71 -5.19 -5.78
N ALA A 117 -20.31 -6.12 -6.52
CA ALA A 117 -21.76 -6.16 -6.68
C ALA A 117 -22.44 -6.40 -5.31
N GLY A 118 -23.49 -5.64 -4.99
CA GLY A 118 -24.30 -5.85 -3.79
C GLY A 118 -23.62 -5.49 -2.47
N GLY A 119 -22.60 -4.62 -2.47
CA GLY A 119 -21.90 -4.21 -1.25
C GLY A 119 -20.87 -5.22 -0.73
N ALA A 120 -20.64 -6.31 -1.45
CA ALA A 120 -19.57 -7.25 -1.16
C ALA A 120 -18.20 -6.68 -1.58
N ASP A 121 -17.13 -7.10 -0.90
CA ASP A 121 -15.77 -6.77 -1.29
C ASP A 121 -15.44 -7.28 -2.71
N ALA A 122 -14.78 -6.45 -3.51
CA ALA A 122 -14.40 -6.82 -4.86
C ALA A 122 -13.31 -7.92 -4.86
N LEU A 123 -13.60 -9.05 -5.52
CA LEU A 123 -12.64 -10.13 -5.75
C LEU A 123 -11.57 -9.76 -6.79
N THR A 124 -11.81 -8.71 -7.56
CA THR A 124 -10.86 -8.12 -8.51
C THR A 124 -10.31 -6.81 -7.97
N SER A 125 -9.04 -6.51 -8.26
CA SER A 125 -8.43 -5.23 -7.92
C SER A 125 -8.23 -4.36 -9.16
N ARG A 126 -8.20 -3.04 -8.97
CA ARG A 126 -7.83 -2.08 -10.01
C ARG A 126 -6.62 -1.27 -9.53
N TRP A 127 -5.66 -1.09 -10.43
CA TRP A 127 -4.44 -0.34 -10.17
C TRP A 127 -4.15 0.60 -11.32
N GLU A 128 -3.59 1.76 -11.00
CA GLU A 128 -2.85 2.58 -11.95
C GLU A 128 -1.36 2.41 -11.62
N VAL A 129 -0.55 2.02 -12.60
CA VAL A 129 0.89 1.80 -12.42
C VAL A 129 1.71 2.69 -13.34
N ARG A 130 2.84 3.19 -12.84
CA ARG A 130 3.79 3.99 -13.62
C ARG A 130 5.20 3.92 -13.04
N TRP A 131 6.19 3.87 -13.92
CA TRP A 131 7.57 4.06 -13.54
C TRP A 131 7.93 5.55 -13.59
N THR A 132 8.48 6.08 -12.50
CA THR A 132 8.96 7.46 -12.38
C THR A 132 10.36 7.49 -11.76
N PRO A 133 11.11 8.60 -11.88
CA PRO A 133 12.35 8.78 -11.12
C PRO A 133 12.17 8.64 -9.59
N ALA A 134 11.02 9.05 -9.07
CA ALA A 134 10.67 8.88 -7.66
C ALA A 134 10.57 7.39 -7.26
N THR A 135 10.06 6.53 -8.15
CA THR A 135 10.07 5.08 -7.97
C THR A 135 11.49 4.57 -7.77
N ALA A 136 12.42 4.93 -8.66
CA ALA A 136 13.82 4.49 -8.58
C ALA A 136 14.52 4.98 -7.30
N ALA A 137 14.28 6.23 -6.90
CA ALA A 137 14.81 6.80 -5.66
C ALA A 137 14.29 6.07 -4.43
N MET A 138 12.97 5.83 -4.34
CA MET A 138 12.36 5.16 -3.19
C MET A 138 12.74 3.68 -3.10
N LEU A 139 13.00 2.99 -4.22
CA LEU A 139 13.57 1.64 -4.20
C LEU A 139 14.97 1.61 -3.58
N THR A 140 15.75 2.68 -3.73
CA THR A 140 17.08 2.77 -3.10
C THR A 140 16.95 2.89 -1.59
N ALA A 141 16.04 3.75 -1.10
CA ALA A 141 15.76 3.91 0.33
C ALA A 141 15.14 2.65 0.96
N ALA A 142 14.23 1.98 0.26
CA ALA A 142 13.60 0.75 0.74
C ALA A 142 14.58 -0.43 0.81
N GLY A 143 15.67 -0.41 0.04
CA GLY A 143 16.65 -1.49 -0.04
C GLY A 143 17.39 -1.81 1.27
N VAL A 144 17.36 -0.92 2.26
CA VAL A 144 17.92 -1.18 3.61
C VAL A 144 17.24 -2.37 4.30
N ARG A 145 15.97 -2.64 3.95
CA ARG A 145 15.14 -3.68 4.58
C ARG A 145 15.12 -5.00 3.82
N GLY A 146 15.81 -5.10 2.69
CA GLY A 146 15.87 -6.34 1.92
C GLY A 146 16.26 -6.14 0.47
N VAL A 147 16.67 -7.24 -0.17
CA VAL A 147 17.10 -7.25 -1.58
C VAL A 147 16.00 -7.72 -2.54
N THR A 148 14.83 -8.07 -2.02
CA THR A 148 13.62 -8.42 -2.79
C THR A 148 12.42 -7.64 -2.27
N ALA A 149 11.39 -7.46 -3.10
CA ALA A 149 10.16 -6.76 -2.69
C ALA A 149 9.48 -7.43 -1.48
N ALA A 150 9.55 -8.77 -1.38
CA ALA A 150 9.02 -9.52 -0.25
C ALA A 150 9.77 -9.19 1.05
N GLN A 151 11.11 -9.27 1.03
CA GLN A 151 11.93 -8.96 2.21
C GLN A 151 11.79 -7.50 2.63
N ALA A 152 11.82 -6.57 1.68
CA ALA A 152 11.66 -5.15 1.98
C ALA A 152 10.29 -4.85 2.63
N ALA A 153 9.21 -5.44 2.11
CA ALA A 153 7.87 -5.27 2.68
C ALA A 153 7.76 -5.92 4.06
N GLU A 154 8.32 -7.12 4.25
CA GLU A 154 8.35 -7.78 5.56
C GLU A 154 9.13 -6.93 6.57
N GLY A 155 10.31 -6.42 6.21
CA GLY A 155 11.12 -5.56 7.05
C GLY A 155 10.36 -4.31 7.48
N VAL A 156 9.64 -3.65 6.56
CA VAL A 156 8.81 -2.47 6.90
C VAL A 156 7.70 -2.83 7.89
N LEU A 157 7.01 -3.95 7.69
CA LEU A 157 5.90 -4.34 8.57
C LEU A 157 6.39 -4.82 9.94
N ARG A 158 7.56 -5.46 10.01
CA ARG A 158 8.21 -5.85 11.27
C ARG A 158 8.71 -4.64 12.03
N GLU A 159 9.32 -3.67 11.36
CA GLU A 159 9.76 -2.40 11.96
C GLU A 159 8.57 -1.65 12.57
N ARG A 160 7.45 -1.53 11.83
CA ARG A 160 6.20 -0.94 12.36
C ARG A 160 5.68 -1.71 13.57
N ARG A 161 5.65 -3.05 13.49
CA ARG A 161 5.23 -3.90 14.62
C ARG A 161 6.09 -3.72 15.85
N HIS A 162 7.40 -3.50 15.67
CA HIS A 162 8.32 -3.23 16.77
C HIS A 162 8.01 -1.88 17.42
N ALA A 163 7.85 -0.82 16.61
CA ALA A 163 7.48 0.51 17.10
C ALA A 163 6.16 0.49 17.88
N GLU A 164 5.13 -0.18 17.35
CA GLU A 164 3.84 -0.38 18.04
C GLU A 164 4.02 -1.01 19.44
N ARG A 165 4.98 -1.93 19.60
CA ARG A 165 5.26 -2.57 20.90
C ARG A 165 6.03 -1.67 21.85
N GLU A 166 6.96 -0.87 21.32
CA GLU A 166 7.69 0.13 22.11
C GLU A 166 6.77 1.25 22.61
N GLU A 167 5.71 1.55 21.86
CA GLU A 167 4.68 2.54 22.20
C GLU A 167 3.60 2.02 23.18
N GLY A 168 3.85 0.90 23.87
CA GLY A 168 2.94 0.34 24.86
C GLY A 168 2.00 -0.76 24.34
N GLY A 169 2.20 -1.22 23.10
CA GLY A 169 1.43 -2.28 22.46
C GLY A 169 0.54 -1.77 21.33
N PRO A 170 0.22 -2.61 20.32
CA PRO A 170 -0.58 -2.19 19.19
C PRO A 170 -2.05 -1.98 19.58
N THR A 171 -2.67 -0.95 19.02
CA THR A 171 -4.13 -0.77 19.10
C THR A 171 -4.88 -1.83 18.28
N ALA A 172 -6.20 -1.96 18.49
CA ALA A 172 -7.05 -2.83 17.67
C ALA A 172 -6.95 -2.48 16.17
N ALA A 173 -7.00 -1.20 15.82
CA ALA A 173 -6.83 -0.71 14.46
C ALA A 173 -5.45 -1.06 13.87
N GLN A 174 -4.36 -0.86 14.62
CA GLN A 174 -3.00 -1.21 14.19
C GLN A 174 -2.86 -2.72 13.98
N THR A 175 -3.40 -3.51 14.90
CA THR A 175 -3.38 -4.98 14.83
C THR A 175 -4.12 -5.51 13.61
N SER A 176 -5.34 -5.04 13.38
CA SER A 176 -6.16 -5.42 12.21
C SER A 176 -5.49 -5.01 10.89
N LYS A 177 -4.98 -3.78 10.81
CA LYS A 177 -4.26 -3.28 9.63
C LYS A 177 -2.97 -4.06 9.38
N GLY A 178 -2.23 -4.39 10.44
CA GLY A 178 -1.01 -5.19 10.36
C GLY A 178 -1.27 -6.60 9.82
N LEU A 179 -2.32 -7.27 10.29
CA LEU A 179 -2.76 -8.57 9.78
C LEU A 179 -3.12 -8.48 8.29
N GLU A 180 -3.95 -7.50 7.92
CA GLU A 180 -4.38 -7.30 6.54
C GLU A 180 -3.19 -7.06 5.59
N GLN A 181 -2.26 -6.19 5.98
CA GLN A 181 -1.09 -5.86 5.17
C GLN A 181 -0.15 -7.06 5.01
N ALA A 182 0.11 -7.81 6.08
CA ALA A 182 0.94 -9.01 6.01
C ALA A 182 0.31 -10.07 5.09
N ALA A 183 -1.01 -10.30 5.24
CA ALA A 183 -1.76 -11.24 4.42
C ALA A 183 -1.77 -10.84 2.94
N ARG A 184 -2.08 -9.58 2.63
CA ARG A 184 -2.11 -9.06 1.25
C ARG A 184 -0.72 -9.03 0.58
N CYS A 185 0.35 -8.92 1.37
CA CYS A 185 1.73 -9.06 0.87
C CYS A 185 2.19 -10.51 0.71
N GLY A 186 1.37 -11.49 1.09
CA GLY A 186 1.71 -12.91 1.04
C GLY A 186 2.87 -13.28 1.96
N LEU A 187 2.91 -12.70 3.16
CA LEU A 187 3.97 -12.93 4.15
C LEU A 187 3.47 -13.91 5.21
N SER A 188 3.41 -15.20 4.88
CA SER A 188 2.76 -16.24 5.70
C SER A 188 3.18 -16.24 7.18
N THR A 189 4.48 -16.19 7.46
CA THR A 189 4.99 -16.16 8.84
C THR A 189 4.52 -14.92 9.59
N LEU A 190 4.61 -13.73 8.98
CA LEU A 190 4.16 -12.50 9.62
C LEU A 190 2.64 -12.43 9.75
N THR A 191 1.88 -12.99 8.79
CA THR A 191 0.43 -13.15 8.90
C THR A 191 0.06 -14.00 10.10
N ASP A 192 0.77 -15.11 10.32
CA ASP A 192 0.53 -16.00 11.44
C ASP A 192 0.87 -15.33 12.78
N GLU A 193 1.98 -14.56 12.84
CA GLU A 193 2.32 -13.74 14.01
C GLU A 193 1.25 -12.66 14.28
N ARG A 194 0.78 -11.97 13.24
CA ARG A 194 -0.26 -10.94 13.36
C ARG A 194 -1.63 -11.53 13.72
N LEU A 195 -1.93 -12.76 13.29
CA LEU A 195 -3.15 -13.46 13.68
C LEU A 195 -3.15 -13.76 15.19
N ALA A 196 -1.99 -14.08 15.75
CA ALA A 196 -1.84 -14.22 17.20
C ALA A 196 -2.02 -12.88 17.93
N ASP A 197 -1.45 -11.78 17.39
CA ASP A 197 -1.71 -10.44 17.93
C ASP A 197 -3.21 -10.10 17.89
N THR A 198 -3.90 -10.45 16.80
CA THR A 198 -5.35 -10.25 16.67
C THR A 198 -6.14 -10.95 17.76
N ALA A 199 -5.78 -12.20 18.05
CA ALA A 199 -6.41 -12.98 19.11
C ALA A 199 -6.19 -12.38 20.51
N ALA A 200 -5.02 -11.77 20.74
CA ALA A 200 -4.65 -11.23 22.03
C ALA A 200 -5.20 -9.82 22.30
N VAL A 201 -5.38 -9.00 21.26
CA VAL A 201 -5.67 -7.57 21.42
C VAL A 201 -7.14 -7.24 21.20
N LEU A 202 -7.75 -7.76 20.13
CA LEU A 202 -9.07 -7.29 19.70
C LEU A 202 -10.21 -7.65 20.68
N PRO A 203 -10.28 -8.85 21.29
CA PRO A 203 -11.42 -9.20 22.14
C PRO A 203 -11.70 -8.21 23.28
N ASP A 204 -10.65 -7.55 23.78
CA ASP A 204 -10.71 -6.70 24.96
C ASP A 204 -10.63 -5.19 24.64
N SER A 205 -10.20 -4.81 23.43
CA SER A 205 -9.92 -3.41 23.09
C SER A 205 -10.60 -2.88 21.82
N ALA A 206 -11.11 -3.77 20.97
CA ALA A 206 -11.72 -3.36 19.70
C ALA A 206 -13.16 -2.90 19.91
N THR A 207 -13.55 -1.88 19.16
CA THR A 207 -14.96 -1.47 19.00
C THR A 207 -15.73 -2.47 18.13
N LEU A 208 -17.06 -2.47 18.20
CA LEU A 208 -17.91 -3.35 17.39
C LEU A 208 -17.60 -3.25 15.88
N PRO A 209 -17.44 -2.06 15.25
CA PRO A 209 -17.06 -1.96 13.84
C PRO A 209 -15.69 -2.58 13.53
N GLU A 210 -14.72 -2.47 14.45
CA GLU A 210 -13.40 -3.09 14.30
C GLU A 210 -13.48 -4.61 14.40
N LEU A 211 -14.29 -5.15 15.33
CA LEU A 211 -14.55 -6.58 15.45
C LEU A 211 -15.19 -7.15 14.19
N LEU A 212 -16.22 -6.48 13.63
CA LEU A 212 -16.88 -6.90 12.41
C LEU A 212 -15.93 -6.88 11.20
N SER A 213 -15.09 -5.83 11.10
CA SER A 213 -14.08 -5.72 10.05
C SER A 213 -13.03 -6.84 10.14
N ALA A 214 -12.59 -7.16 11.36
CA ALA A 214 -11.66 -8.26 11.61
C ALA A 214 -12.28 -9.63 11.29
N LEU A 215 -13.54 -9.87 11.66
CA LEU A 215 -14.27 -11.09 11.31
C LEU A 215 -14.34 -11.28 9.78
N ALA A 216 -14.68 -10.23 9.03
CA ALA A 216 -14.69 -10.28 7.56
C ALA A 216 -13.30 -10.58 6.96
N LEU A 217 -12.22 -10.12 7.60
CA LEU A 217 -10.85 -10.48 7.21
C LEU A 217 -10.53 -11.96 7.51
N LEU A 218 -10.94 -12.46 8.68
CA LEU A 218 -10.74 -13.87 9.08
C LEU A 218 -11.50 -14.83 8.16
N ASP A 219 -12.73 -14.48 7.76
CA ASP A 219 -13.51 -15.27 6.80
C ASP A 219 -12.82 -15.37 5.44
N ARG A 220 -12.24 -14.27 4.95
CA ARG A 220 -11.44 -14.29 3.71
C ARG A 220 -10.19 -15.16 3.84
N LEU A 221 -9.49 -15.10 4.97
CA LEU A 221 -8.33 -15.96 5.24
C LEU A 221 -8.72 -17.44 5.23
N ARG A 222 -9.83 -17.79 5.90
CA ARG A 222 -10.36 -19.16 5.96
C ARG A 222 -10.81 -19.68 4.60
N ALA A 223 -11.44 -18.82 3.80
CA ALA A 223 -11.89 -19.14 2.46
C ALA A 223 -10.75 -19.21 1.43
N GLY A 224 -9.51 -18.87 1.80
CA GLY A 224 -8.39 -18.79 0.85
C GLY A 224 -8.54 -17.65 -0.16
N HIS A 225 -9.36 -16.63 0.15
CA HIS A 225 -9.61 -15.46 -0.70
C HIS A 225 -8.52 -14.39 -0.57
N VAL A 226 -7.34 -14.77 -0.10
CA VAL A 226 -6.15 -13.91 -0.04
C VAL A 226 -5.11 -14.46 -1.02
N PRO A 227 -4.89 -13.81 -2.18
CA PRO A 227 -4.08 -14.38 -3.25
C PRO A 227 -2.64 -14.74 -2.86
N GLY A 228 -2.08 -14.04 -1.89
CA GLY A 228 -0.69 -14.18 -1.47
C GLY A 228 -0.40 -15.33 -0.51
N LEU A 229 -1.44 -15.98 0.01
CA LEU A 229 -1.30 -17.01 1.03
C LEU A 229 -1.71 -18.37 0.45
N GLU A 230 -0.83 -19.35 0.60
CA GLU A 230 -1.20 -20.72 0.31
C GLU A 230 -2.23 -21.23 1.31
N ALA A 231 -3.10 -22.12 0.85
CA ALA A 231 -4.08 -22.79 1.69
C ALA A 231 -3.34 -23.58 2.77
N ASP A 232 -3.55 -23.21 4.04
CA ASP A 232 -2.94 -23.85 5.19
C ASP A 232 -4.03 -24.19 6.22
N GLY A 233 -4.26 -25.49 6.43
CA GLY A 233 -5.26 -25.98 7.38
C GLY A 233 -4.96 -25.56 8.83
N GLY A 234 -3.68 -25.32 9.16
CA GLY A 234 -3.28 -24.79 10.47
C GLY A 234 -3.75 -23.34 10.67
N ARG A 235 -3.50 -22.46 9.71
CA ARG A 235 -3.94 -21.06 9.70
C ARG A 235 -5.45 -20.96 9.65
N SER A 236 -6.14 -21.77 8.83
CA SER A 236 -7.60 -21.77 8.77
C SER A 236 -8.23 -22.16 10.12
N ARG A 237 -7.68 -23.15 10.83
CA ARG A 237 -8.15 -23.50 12.18
C ARG A 237 -7.88 -22.40 13.20
N ARG A 238 -6.68 -21.81 13.19
CA ARG A 238 -6.35 -20.67 14.05
C ARG A 238 -7.29 -19.48 13.78
N ALA A 239 -7.51 -19.13 12.52
CA ALA A 239 -8.42 -18.06 12.13
C ALA A 239 -9.86 -18.32 12.56
N ALA A 240 -10.33 -19.57 12.51
CA ALA A 240 -11.63 -19.95 13.04
C ALA A 240 -11.74 -19.76 14.57
N ALA A 241 -10.72 -20.21 15.32
CA ALA A 241 -10.69 -20.01 16.78
C ALA A 241 -10.65 -18.53 17.18
N VAL A 242 -9.88 -17.71 16.44
CA VAL A 242 -9.89 -16.24 16.65
C VAL A 242 -11.27 -15.66 16.34
N ALA A 243 -11.90 -16.09 15.24
CA ALA A 243 -13.23 -15.60 14.88
C ALA A 243 -14.27 -15.90 15.98
N GLU A 244 -14.26 -17.10 16.56
CA GLU A 244 -15.15 -17.45 17.69
C GLU A 244 -14.96 -16.50 18.88
N SER A 245 -13.71 -16.19 19.23
CA SER A 245 -13.38 -15.24 20.30
C SER A 245 -13.89 -13.82 20.01
N LEU A 246 -13.69 -13.33 18.78
CA LEU A 246 -14.17 -12.01 18.35
C LEU A 246 -15.69 -11.94 18.28
N THR A 247 -16.37 -13.00 17.85
CA THR A 247 -17.83 -13.07 17.88
C THR A 247 -18.36 -13.00 19.30
N ALA A 248 -17.75 -13.73 20.25
CA ALA A 248 -18.12 -13.64 21.66
C ALA A 248 -17.91 -12.23 22.22
N ALA A 249 -16.83 -11.54 21.83
CA ALA A 249 -16.59 -10.15 22.22
C ALA A 249 -17.64 -9.20 21.64
N ALA A 250 -18.01 -9.36 20.36
CA ALA A 250 -19.03 -8.54 19.71
C ALA A 250 -20.41 -8.70 20.36
N VAL A 251 -20.80 -9.94 20.71
CA VAL A 251 -22.06 -10.21 21.42
C VAL A 251 -22.08 -9.54 22.80
N ARG A 252 -20.99 -9.63 23.58
CA ARG A 252 -20.90 -8.93 24.87
C ARG A 252 -21.08 -7.42 24.75
N GLN A 253 -20.55 -6.81 23.68
CA GLN A 253 -20.75 -5.37 23.45
C GLN A 253 -22.20 -5.05 23.13
N LEU A 254 -22.89 -5.86 22.32
CA LEU A 254 -24.31 -5.68 22.03
C LEU A 254 -25.18 -5.81 23.28
N ASP A 255 -24.88 -6.76 24.16
CA ASP A 255 -25.59 -6.90 25.44
C ASP A 255 -25.37 -5.68 26.35
N GLY A 256 -24.15 -5.13 26.34
CA GLY A 256 -23.83 -3.88 27.04
C GLY A 256 -24.62 -2.69 26.50
N LEU A 257 -24.73 -2.56 25.17
CA LEU A 257 -25.53 -1.53 24.51
C LEU A 257 -27.03 -1.66 24.78
N ALA A 258 -27.55 -2.89 24.82
CA ALA A 258 -28.96 -3.16 25.11
C ALA A 258 -29.33 -2.85 26.57
N GLY A 259 -28.36 -2.91 27.49
CA GLY A 259 -28.51 -2.55 28.90
C GLY A 259 -28.16 -1.09 29.22
N ALA A 260 -27.66 -0.31 28.27
CA ALA A 260 -27.30 1.08 28.48
C ALA A 260 -28.53 1.99 28.43
N GLU A 261 -28.76 2.75 29.50
CA GLU A 261 -29.84 3.75 29.59
C GLU A 261 -29.40 5.15 29.15
N ASP A 262 -28.11 5.35 28.84
CA ASP A 262 -27.56 6.61 28.33
C ASP A 262 -27.48 6.57 26.78
N PRO A 263 -28.15 7.48 26.07
CA PRO A 263 -28.08 7.57 24.61
C PRO A 263 -26.69 7.92 24.05
N ALA A 264 -25.73 8.35 24.89
CA ALA A 264 -24.34 8.60 24.50
C ALA A 264 -23.46 7.34 24.50
N ASP A 265 -23.94 6.23 25.08
CA ASP A 265 -23.24 4.94 25.13
C ASP A 265 -23.51 4.07 23.89
N ALA A 266 -24.37 4.51 22.96
CA ALA A 266 -24.80 3.82 21.73
C ALA A 266 -23.89 4.05 20.50
#